data_AF-A0A3D0RXC3-F1
#
_entry.id   AF-A0A3D0RXC3-F1
#
_cell.length_a   1.000
_cell.length_b   1.000
_cell.length_c   1.000
_cell.angle_alpha   90.00
_cell.angle_beta   90.00
_cell.angle_gamma   90.00
#
_symmetry.space_group_name_H-M   'P 1'
#
loop_
_entity.id
_entity.type
_entity.pdbx_description
1 polymer ?
#
loop_
_entity_poly.entity_id
_entity_poly.type
_entity_poly.pdbx_seq_one_letter_code
_entity_poly.pdbx_strand_id
1 'polypeptide(L)'
;MTVLEPYSAAADSAASRHEAWQVALDRIELDLIRAERALDTGTGLARLDEWEVPDYYGPIPVSLRPRAEEILARQRQTVRRLSEQLGVNAQHQAFVGGASTHSAPTADVAIYVDVNA
;
A
#
# COMPACT_ATOMS: atom_id res chain seq x y z
N MET A 1 36.84 13.81 -40.40
CA MET A 1 35.41 14.15 -40.22
C MET A 1 34.84 13.10 -39.28
N THR A 2 34.99 13.31 -37.98
CA THR A 2 34.68 12.33 -36.93
C THR A 2 33.30 12.68 -36.39
N VAL A 3 32.28 11.90 -36.76
CA VAL A 3 30.94 12.00 -36.18
C VAL A 3 30.82 10.84 -35.18
N LEU A 4 31.03 11.15 -33.91
CA LEU A 4 30.81 10.25 -32.77
C LEU A 4 29.81 10.93 -31.81
N GLU A 5 28.57 11.19 -32.22
CA GLU A 5 27.55 11.77 -31.32
C GLU A 5 26.13 11.18 -31.41
N PRO A 6 25.97 9.84 -31.29
CA PRO A 6 24.67 9.30 -30.83
C PRO A 6 24.72 8.67 -29.42
N TYR A 7 25.90 8.45 -28.81
CA TYR A 7 25.99 7.82 -27.49
C TYR A 7 25.43 8.73 -26.37
N SER A 8 25.69 10.04 -26.42
CA SER A 8 25.39 10.97 -25.32
C SER A 8 23.88 11.12 -25.06
N ALA A 9 23.07 11.35 -26.09
CA ALA A 9 21.62 11.52 -25.94
C ALA A 9 20.91 10.28 -25.37
N ALA A 10 21.36 9.08 -25.75
CA ALA A 10 20.82 7.83 -25.21
C ALA A 10 21.19 7.66 -23.72
N ALA A 11 22.43 7.99 -23.35
CA ALA A 11 22.90 7.94 -21.97
C ALA A 11 22.16 8.95 -21.08
N ASP A 12 21.95 10.18 -21.56
CA ASP A 12 21.19 11.21 -20.84
C ASP A 12 19.74 10.77 -20.60
N SER A 13 19.08 10.18 -21.61
CA SER A 13 17.72 9.66 -21.45
C SER A 13 17.63 8.49 -20.45
N ALA A 14 18.67 7.66 -20.36
CA ALA A 14 18.75 6.57 -19.40
C ALA A 14 19.02 7.08 -17.98
N ALA A 15 19.85 8.12 -17.83
CA ALA A 15 20.10 8.80 -16.57
C ALA A 15 18.84 9.51 -16.05
N SER A 16 18.15 10.29 -16.89
CA SER A 16 16.87 10.92 -16.53
C SER A 16 15.81 9.88 -16.15
N ARG A 17 15.78 8.72 -16.82
CA ARG A 17 14.90 7.61 -16.46
C ARG A 17 15.26 7.00 -15.10
N HIS A 18 16.55 6.82 -14.84
CA HIS A 18 17.03 6.32 -13.55
C HIS A 18 16.62 7.25 -12.41
N GLU A 19 16.81 8.55 -12.57
CA GLU A 19 16.37 9.57 -11.61
C GLU A 19 14.85 9.55 -11.39
N ALA A 20 14.07 9.41 -12.47
CA ALA A 20 12.62 9.34 -12.36
C ALA A 20 12.15 8.10 -11.57
N TRP A 21 12.80 6.95 -11.79
CA TRP A 21 12.56 5.75 -10.99
C TRP A 21 12.99 5.91 -9.53
N GLN A 22 14.08 6.64 -9.25
CA GLN A 22 14.48 6.93 -7.87
C GLN A 22 13.42 7.75 -7.16
N VAL A 23 12.95 8.84 -7.78
CA VAL A 23 11.90 9.70 -7.21
C VAL A 23 10.60 8.91 -6.99
N ALA A 24 10.25 8.03 -7.93
CA ALA A 24 9.08 7.16 -7.80
C ALA A 24 9.22 6.21 -6.61
N LEU A 25 10.35 5.51 -6.48
CA LEU A 25 10.61 4.60 -5.35
C LEU A 25 10.69 5.33 -4.02
N ASP A 26 11.25 6.54 -3.98
CA ASP A 26 11.30 7.38 -2.78
C ASP A 26 9.89 7.73 -2.28
N ARG A 27 8.99 8.11 -3.19
CA ARG A 27 7.58 8.39 -2.85
C ARG A 27 6.88 7.16 -2.28
N ILE A 28 7.00 6.01 -2.96
CA ILE A 28 6.42 4.74 -2.48
C ILE A 28 6.96 4.39 -1.10
N GLU A 29 8.26 4.54 -0.89
CA GLU A 29 8.90 4.22 0.38
C GLU A 29 8.43 5.14 1.51
N LEU A 30 8.28 6.45 1.25
CA LEU A 30 7.74 7.39 2.23
C LEU A 30 6.29 7.05 2.63
N ASP A 31 5.46 6.70 1.65
CA ASP A 31 4.07 6.31 1.92
C ASP A 31 3.99 4.99 2.66
N LEU A 32 4.89 4.05 2.37
CA LEU A 32 5.00 2.80 3.10
C LEU A 32 5.41 3.02 4.56
N ILE A 33 6.39 3.89 4.82
CA ILE A 33 6.81 4.26 6.19
C ILE A 33 5.66 4.90 6.96
N ARG A 34 4.87 5.78 6.31
CA ARG A 34 3.67 6.37 6.92
C ARG A 34 2.65 5.29 7.26
N ALA A 35 2.44 4.33 6.36
CA ALA A 35 1.49 3.25 6.58
C ALA A 35 1.92 2.30 7.70
N GLU A 36 3.18 1.89 7.71
CA GLU A 36 3.77 1.07 8.78
C GLU A 36 3.62 1.76 10.14
N ARG A 37 3.92 3.07 10.21
CA ARG A 37 3.78 3.85 11.45
C ARG A 37 2.33 3.96 11.92
N ALA A 38 1.39 4.14 10.99
CA ALA A 38 -0.03 4.18 11.32
C ALA A 38 -0.51 2.84 11.93
N LEU A 39 -0.06 1.71 11.36
CA LEU A 39 -0.34 0.38 11.89
C LEU A 39 0.28 0.15 13.28
N ASP A 40 1.51 0.63 13.50
CA ASP A 40 2.21 0.46 14.77
C ASP A 40 1.61 1.32 15.89
N THR A 41 1.14 2.52 15.56
CA THR A 41 0.55 3.47 16.54
C THR A 41 -0.96 3.29 16.71
N GLY A 42 -1.62 2.53 15.83
CA GLY A 42 -3.07 2.39 15.80
C GLY A 42 -3.81 3.67 15.39
N THR A 43 -3.10 4.70 14.94
CA THR A 43 -3.72 5.90 14.38
C THR A 43 -4.17 5.58 12.96
N GLY A 44 -5.39 5.96 12.59
CA GLY A 44 -5.88 5.78 11.22
C GLY A 44 -4.91 6.37 10.18
N LEU A 45 -4.83 5.73 9.01
CA LEU A 45 -3.98 6.22 7.91
C LEU A 45 -4.41 7.63 7.53
N ALA A 46 -3.48 8.59 7.59
CA ALA A 46 -3.65 9.86 6.91
C ALA A 46 -3.86 9.59 5.41
N ARG A 47 -4.63 10.45 4.74
CA ARG A 47 -4.89 10.32 3.30
C ARG A 47 -3.56 10.21 2.57
N LEU A 48 -3.33 9.06 1.93
CA LEU A 48 -2.22 8.88 1.00
C LEU A 48 -2.59 9.61 -0.29
N ASP A 49 -1.60 10.25 -0.91
CA ASP A 49 -1.78 10.83 -2.23
C ASP A 49 -2.10 9.70 -3.23
N GLU A 50 -2.95 9.98 -4.21
CA GLU A 50 -3.26 9.01 -5.25
C GLU A 50 -2.00 8.70 -6.05
N TRP A 51 -1.65 7.42 -6.14
CA TRP A 51 -0.45 7.00 -6.84
C TRP A 51 -0.64 7.14 -8.36
N GLU A 52 -0.07 8.19 -8.95
CA GLU A 52 0.03 8.35 -10.39
C GLU A 52 1.21 7.53 -10.92
N VAL A 53 0.93 6.39 -11.55
CA VAL A 53 1.95 5.61 -12.29
C VAL A 53 2.39 6.45 -13.49
N PRO A 54 3.67 6.83 -13.61
CA PRO A 54 4.06 7.70 -14.71
C PRO A 54 4.23 6.89 -16.00
N ASP A 55 3.51 7.29 -17.05
CA ASP A 55 3.35 6.53 -18.31
C ASP A 55 4.66 6.27 -19.07
N TYR A 56 5.75 7.00 -18.77
CA TYR A 56 6.95 7.07 -19.61
C TYR A 56 8.24 6.54 -18.97
N TYR A 57 8.18 5.83 -17.83
CA TYR A 57 9.40 5.37 -17.14
C TYR A 57 10.09 4.16 -17.77
N GLY A 58 9.42 3.43 -18.68
CA GLY A 58 9.98 2.21 -19.25
C GLY A 58 10.33 1.16 -18.17
N PRO A 59 11.17 0.15 -18.48
CA PRO A 59 11.53 -0.87 -17.50
C PRO A 59 12.40 -0.30 -16.37
N ILE A 60 12.23 -0.83 -15.16
CA ILE A 60 13.05 -0.45 -14.01
C ILE A 60 14.55 -0.73 -14.27
N PRO A 61 15.45 0.22 -14.00
CA PRO A 61 16.88 0.00 -14.07
C PRO A 61 17.33 -1.17 -13.18
N VAL A 62 18.25 -2.00 -13.68
CA VAL A 62 18.74 -3.19 -12.96
C VAL A 62 19.36 -2.83 -11.60
N SER A 63 19.99 -1.67 -11.50
CA SER A 63 20.56 -1.13 -10.26
C SER A 63 19.51 -0.85 -9.18
N LEU A 64 18.28 -0.52 -9.56
CA LEU A 64 17.17 -0.20 -8.64
C LEU A 64 16.30 -1.41 -8.32
N ARG A 65 16.48 -2.54 -9.03
CA ARG A 65 15.72 -3.77 -8.81
C ARG A 65 15.78 -4.28 -7.36
N PRO A 66 16.96 -4.39 -6.71
CA PRO A 66 17.01 -4.89 -5.33
C PRO A 66 16.19 -4.03 -4.37
N ARG A 67 16.24 -2.70 -4.54
CA ARG A 67 15.48 -1.74 -3.74
C ARG A 67 13.97 -1.87 -3.97
N ALA A 68 13.54 -2.02 -5.22
CA ALA A 68 12.13 -2.21 -5.53
C ALA A 68 11.59 -3.54 -4.96
N GLU A 69 12.39 -4.61 -4.98
CA GLU A 69 12.03 -5.89 -4.38
C GLU A 69 11.89 -5.81 -2.85
N GLU A 70 12.78 -5.07 -2.19
CA GLU A 70 12.70 -4.80 -0.75
C GLU A 70 11.42 -4.02 -0.39
N ILE A 71 11.13 -2.95 -1.13
CA ILE A 71 9.90 -2.16 -0.95
C ILE A 71 8.66 -3.05 -1.14
N LEU A 72 8.63 -3.88 -2.18
CA LEU A 72 7.52 -4.79 -2.45
C LEU A 72 7.33 -5.83 -1.32
N ALA A 73 8.44 -6.36 -0.79
CA ALA A 73 8.38 -7.31 0.33
C ALA A 73 7.78 -6.66 1.58
N ARG A 74 8.19 -5.42 1.91
CA ARG A 74 7.64 -4.64 3.01
C ARG A 74 6.17 -4.30 2.79
N GLN A 75 5.76 -3.89 1.59
CA GLN A 75 4.36 -3.65 1.25
C GLN A 75 3.49 -4.88 1.50
N ARG A 76 3.93 -6.08 1.07
CA ARG A 76 3.21 -7.34 1.31
C ARG A 76 3.08 -7.64 2.80
N GLN A 77 4.13 -7.40 3.57
CA GLN A 77 4.09 -7.58 5.02
C GLN A 77 3.11 -6.59 5.68
N THR A 78 3.11 -5.33 5.28
CA THR A 78 2.19 -4.29 5.76
C THR A 78 0.74 -4.63 5.45
N VAL A 79 0.44 -5.07 4.22
CA VAL A 79 -0.92 -5.53 3.83
C VAL A 79 -1.35 -6.73 4.65
N ARG A 80 -0.44 -7.70 4.87
CA ARG A 80 -0.74 -8.86 5.73
C ARG A 80 -1.08 -8.43 7.15
N ARG A 81 -0.27 -7.56 7.76
CA ARG A 81 -0.51 -7.03 9.12
C ARG A 81 -1.83 -6.28 9.23
N LEU A 82 -2.18 -5.48 8.22
CA LEU A 82 -3.46 -4.77 8.15
C LEU A 82 -4.64 -5.77 8.15
N SER A 83 -4.57 -6.82 7.33
CA SER A 83 -5.60 -7.87 7.30
C SER A 83 -5.72 -8.61 8.64
N GLU A 84 -4.61 -8.90 9.30
CA GLU A 84 -4.58 -9.53 10.63
C GLU A 84 -5.25 -8.63 11.69
N GLN A 85 -4.93 -7.33 11.71
CA GLN A 85 -5.55 -6.37 12.63
C GLN A 85 -7.05 -6.19 12.36
N LEU A 86 -7.48 -6.15 11.08
CA LEU A 86 -8.90 -6.10 10.72
C LEU A 86 -9.63 -7.36 11.19
N GLY A 87 -9.04 -8.55 11.02
CA GLY A 87 -9.61 -9.81 11.50
C GLY A 87 -9.76 -9.85 13.02
N VAL A 88 -8.74 -9.41 13.75
CA VAL A 88 -8.78 -9.30 15.23
C VAL A 88 -9.85 -8.30 15.68
N ASN A 89 -9.93 -7.13 15.05
CA ASN A 89 -10.97 -6.13 15.35
C ASN A 89 -12.38 -6.66 15.08
N ALA A 90 -12.60 -7.40 13.98
CA ALA A 90 -13.88 -8.02 13.69
C ALA A 90 -14.27 -9.08 14.75
N GLN A 91 -13.30 -9.89 15.21
CA GLN A 91 -13.52 -10.86 16.28
C GLN A 91 -13.84 -10.18 17.61
N HIS A 92 -13.16 -9.08 17.95
CA HIS A 92 -13.48 -8.29 19.13
C HIS A 92 -14.87 -7.67 19.06
N GLN A 93 -15.28 -7.14 17.89
CA GLN A 93 -16.64 -6.63 17.68
C GLN A 93 -17.70 -7.73 17.84
N ALA A 94 -17.44 -8.94 17.32
CA ALA A 94 -18.33 -10.09 17.49
C ALA A 94 -18.43 -10.53 18.96
N PHE A 95 -17.32 -10.54 19.70
CA PHE A 95 -17.30 -10.87 21.12
C PHE A 95 -18.03 -9.82 21.98
N VAL A 96 -17.79 -8.53 21.72
CA VAL A 96 -18.47 -7.42 22.42
C VAL A 96 -19.97 -7.41 22.10
N GLY A 97 -20.36 -7.57 20.82
CA GLY A 97 -21.77 -7.69 20.43
C GLY A 97 -22.45 -8.92 21.04
N GLY A 98 -21.73 -10.03 21.16
CA GLY A 98 -22.18 -11.22 21.87
C GLY A 98 -22.40 -10.95 23.37
N ALA A 99 -21.45 -10.32 24.05
CA ALA A 99 -21.58 -10.00 25.48
C ALA A 99 -22.72 -9.01 25.78
N SER A 100 -22.97 -8.04 24.90
CA SER A 100 -24.12 -7.12 25.02
C SER A 100 -25.46 -7.83 24.83
N THR A 101 -25.51 -8.85 23.96
CA THR A 101 -26.73 -9.62 23.70
C THR A 101 -27.11 -10.54 24.87
N HIS A 102 -26.14 -11.00 25.68
CA HIS A 102 -26.40 -11.86 26.83
C HIS A 102 -26.74 -11.09 28.13
N SER A 103 -26.78 -9.75 28.11
CA SER A 103 -27.16 -8.91 29.27
C SER A 103 -28.52 -8.21 29.13
N ALA A 104 -29.34 -8.56 28.13
CA ALA A 104 -30.72 -8.06 28.04
C ALA A 104 -31.72 -9.22 28.29
N PRO A 105 -32.62 -9.12 29.29
CA PRO A 105 -33.67 -10.11 29.48
C PRO A 105 -34.74 -9.97 28.39
N THR A 106 -34.93 -11.07 27.64
CA THR A 106 -36.11 -11.47 26.83
C THR A 106 -37.09 -10.40 26.33
N ALA A 107 -37.05 -10.16 25.02
CA ALA A 107 -38.16 -9.97 24.06
C ALA A 107 -37.54 -9.37 22.77
N ASP A 108 -37.89 -9.66 21.52
CA ASP A 108 -38.74 -10.61 20.83
C ASP A 108 -38.34 -10.40 19.34
N VAL A 109 -38.04 -11.49 18.63
CA VAL A 109 -37.90 -11.65 17.15
C VAL A 109 -37.16 -10.56 16.33
N ALA A 110 -36.00 -10.91 15.76
CA ALA A 110 -35.40 -10.17 14.63
C ALA A 110 -35.47 -11.01 13.33
N ILE A 111 -36.22 -10.47 12.37
CA ILE A 111 -36.56 -11.03 11.05
C ILE A 111 -35.46 -10.68 10.04
N TYR A 112 -35.07 -11.66 9.21
CA TYR A 112 -34.11 -11.49 8.11
C TYR A 112 -34.78 -10.79 6.92
N VAL A 113 -34.15 -9.76 6.34
CA VAL A 113 -34.57 -9.17 5.07
C VAL A 113 -33.41 -9.21 4.06
N ASP A 114 -33.81 -9.56 2.85
CA ASP A 114 -33.13 -10.12 1.70
C ASP A 114 -32.10 -9.22 1.01
N VAL A 115 -31.11 -9.87 0.40
CA VAL A 115 -30.07 -9.28 -0.46
C VAL A 115 -30.55 -9.28 -1.91
N ASN A 116 -30.80 -8.10 -2.49
CA ASN A 116 -30.76 -7.96 -3.94
C ASN A 116 -30.59 -6.53 -4.47
N ALA A 117 -29.69 -6.38 -5.46
CA ALA A 117 -29.92 -5.65 -6.70
C ALA A 117 -28.89 -6.09 -7.75
#